data_AF-A0A518CD33-F1
#
_entry.id   AF-A0A518CD33-F1
#
_cell.length_a   1.000
_cell.length_b   1.000
_cell.length_c   1.000
_cell.angle_alpha   90.00
_cell.angle_beta   90.00
_cell.angle_gamma   90.00
#
_symmetry.space_group_name_H-M   'P 1'
#
loop_
_entity.id
_entity.type
_entity.pdbx_description
1 polymer ?
#
loop_
_entity_poly.entity_id
_entity_poly.type
_entity_poly.pdbx_seq_one_letter_code
_entity_poly.pdbx_strand_id
1 'polypeptide(L)'
;MDQPIHPGTIGKTVGALRPAGHVEIHGHTHNARSEMDWIDDGQEVVVTRRSSNSLIVRTRQDGEEVSIDDRIDLTQPIAAEDDVDLTAPPSVVEKVNPLYWSMGLACVVGSIAMWMGTPIDFGIILVPICGVLSGVIYRWTIGSAAESTAPREDHRTLARALAYAMIGMTIAGAFFGVAIFGNFAALSIGLVAGTFFGAAMCWLLILFTHAF
;
A
#
# COMPACT_ATOMS: atom_id res chain seq x y z
N MET A 1 23.08 -28.70 -22.15
CA MET A 1 22.04 -28.55 -23.20
C MET A 1 20.77 -28.28 -22.44
N ASP A 2 20.32 -27.04 -22.43
CA ASP A 2 19.18 -26.63 -21.61
C ASP A 2 17.90 -27.20 -22.21
N GLN A 3 17.14 -27.95 -21.41
CA GLN A 3 15.86 -28.48 -21.86
C GLN A 3 14.88 -27.31 -22.09
N PRO A 4 14.15 -27.29 -23.21
CA PRO A 4 13.17 -26.25 -23.48
C PRO A 4 12.07 -26.26 -22.40
N ILE A 5 11.77 -25.08 -21.85
CA ILE A 5 10.70 -24.90 -20.86
C ILE A 5 9.38 -24.76 -21.60
N HIS A 6 8.47 -25.69 -21.34
CA HIS A 6 7.13 -25.71 -21.93
C HIS A 6 6.06 -25.31 -20.90
N PRO A 7 4.90 -24.79 -21.34
CA PRO A 7 3.70 -24.75 -20.50
C PRO A 7 3.43 -26.14 -19.88
N GLY A 8 3.11 -26.17 -18.60
CA GLY A 8 2.98 -27.40 -17.80
C GLY A 8 4.26 -27.84 -17.08
N THR A 9 5.41 -27.20 -17.34
CA THR A 9 6.65 -27.51 -16.61
C THR A 9 6.52 -27.09 -15.15
N ILE A 10 6.91 -27.98 -14.23
CA ILE A 10 6.85 -27.75 -12.79
C ILE A 10 8.20 -27.18 -12.32
N GLY A 11 8.14 -26.13 -11.51
CA GLY A 11 9.29 -25.52 -10.86
C GLY A 11 9.04 -25.29 -9.38
N LYS A 12 10.06 -24.79 -8.70
CA LYS A 12 9.99 -24.39 -7.29
C LYS A 12 10.37 -22.92 -7.14
N THR A 13 9.67 -22.18 -6.30
CA THR A 13 10.03 -20.79 -6.01
C THR A 13 11.33 -20.71 -5.20
N VAL A 14 12.23 -19.79 -5.56
CA VAL A 14 13.52 -19.52 -4.86
C VAL A 14 13.41 -18.28 -3.95
N GLY A 15 12.18 -17.81 -3.76
CA GLY A 15 11.77 -16.66 -2.98
C GLY A 15 10.28 -16.40 -3.22
N ALA A 16 9.65 -15.56 -2.40
CA ALA A 16 8.24 -15.21 -2.62
C ALA A 16 8.05 -14.48 -3.95
N LEU A 17 7.12 -14.93 -4.79
CA LEU A 17 6.70 -14.21 -6.00
C LEU A 17 5.59 -13.22 -5.65
N ARG A 18 5.93 -11.93 -5.66
CA ARG A 18 5.02 -10.82 -5.32
C ARG A 18 5.25 -9.57 -6.18
N PRO A 19 4.79 -9.51 -7.44
CA PRO A 19 4.28 -10.58 -8.29
C PRO A 19 5.39 -11.27 -9.11
N ALA A 20 6.58 -10.68 -9.16
CA ALA A 20 7.75 -11.22 -9.82
C ALA A 20 8.69 -11.85 -8.78
N GLY A 21 9.49 -12.79 -9.24
CA GLY A 21 10.52 -13.42 -8.45
C GLY A 21 11.30 -14.41 -9.29
N HIS A 22 11.91 -15.37 -8.62
CA HIS A 22 12.73 -16.38 -9.27
C HIS A 22 12.14 -17.75 -9.00
N VAL A 23 12.11 -18.57 -10.04
CA VAL A 23 11.75 -19.98 -9.95
C VAL A 23 12.91 -20.82 -10.43
N GLU A 24 13.15 -21.92 -9.74
CA GLU A 24 14.09 -22.94 -10.14
C GLU A 24 13.35 -24.00 -10.94
N ILE A 25 13.76 -24.17 -12.19
CA ILE A 25 13.25 -25.20 -13.11
C ILE A 25 14.47 -25.96 -13.63
N HIS A 26 14.47 -27.28 -13.48
CA HIS A 26 15.57 -28.14 -13.91
C HIS A 26 16.96 -27.72 -13.37
N GLY A 27 17.02 -27.17 -12.16
CA GLY A 27 18.27 -26.71 -11.53
C GLY A 27 18.79 -25.35 -12.03
N HIS A 28 18.00 -24.65 -12.84
CA HIS A 28 18.32 -23.31 -13.32
C HIS A 28 17.29 -22.29 -12.81
N THR A 29 17.81 -21.13 -12.39
CA THR A 29 16.98 -20.03 -11.90
C THR A 29 16.49 -19.20 -13.08
N HIS A 30 15.18 -19.04 -13.18
CA HIS A 30 14.51 -18.25 -14.20
C HIS A 30 13.69 -17.12 -13.56
N ASN A 31 13.60 -15.99 -14.26
CA ASN A 31 12.67 -14.94 -13.91
C ASN A 31 11.24 -15.45 -14.12
N ALA A 32 10.41 -15.34 -13.09
CA ALA A 32 9.02 -15.74 -13.16
C ALA A 32 8.10 -14.72 -12.50
N ARG A 33 6.83 -14.79 -12.89
CA ARG A 33 5.74 -13.93 -12.46
C ARG A 33 4.53 -14.79 -12.12
N SER A 34 3.89 -14.54 -10.99
CA SER A 34 2.63 -15.21 -10.68
C SER A 34 1.48 -14.70 -11.55
N GLU A 35 0.61 -15.60 -12.02
CA GLU A 35 -0.54 -15.26 -12.86
C GLU A 35 -1.63 -14.49 -12.09
N MET A 36 -1.92 -14.87 -10.84
CA MET A 36 -2.98 -14.22 -10.04
C MET A 36 -2.68 -14.11 -8.53
N ASP A 37 -1.90 -15.04 -7.96
CA ASP A 37 -1.75 -15.14 -6.51
C ASP A 37 -0.36 -14.74 -6.02
N TRP A 38 -0.25 -14.34 -4.76
CA TRP A 38 1.07 -14.26 -4.12
C TRP A 38 1.53 -15.66 -3.75
N ILE A 39 2.69 -16.05 -4.26
CA ILE A 39 3.25 -17.37 -4.04
C ILE A 39 4.39 -17.22 -3.05
N ASP A 40 4.33 -17.96 -1.94
CA ASP A 40 5.38 -17.91 -0.93
C ASP A 40 6.64 -18.67 -1.37
N ASP A 41 7.72 -18.50 -0.62
CA ASP A 41 8.99 -19.16 -0.89
C ASP A 41 8.88 -20.69 -0.74
N GLY A 42 9.58 -21.42 -1.60
CA GLY A 42 9.63 -22.86 -1.64
C GLY A 42 8.37 -23.60 -2.14
N GLN A 43 7.38 -22.91 -2.70
CA GLN A 43 6.16 -23.53 -3.24
C GLN A 43 6.37 -24.11 -4.65
N GLU A 44 5.66 -25.20 -4.95
CA GLU A 44 5.61 -25.77 -6.30
C GLU A 44 4.71 -24.95 -7.20
N VAL A 45 5.22 -24.59 -8.37
CA VAL A 45 4.52 -23.78 -9.36
C VAL A 45 4.56 -24.42 -10.73
N VAL A 46 3.48 -24.23 -11.49
CA VAL A 46 3.38 -24.71 -12.87
C VAL A 46 3.50 -23.52 -13.80
N VAL A 47 4.39 -23.62 -14.79
CA VAL A 47 4.50 -22.63 -15.87
C VAL A 47 3.24 -22.70 -16.72
N THR A 48 2.46 -21.63 -16.77
CA THR A 48 1.27 -21.55 -17.62
C THR A 48 1.61 -20.97 -18.97
N ARG A 49 2.44 -19.91 -19.00
CA ARG A 49 2.82 -19.21 -20.24
C ARG A 49 4.23 -18.64 -20.14
N ARG A 50 4.81 -18.27 -21.29
CA ARG A 50 6.08 -17.56 -21.37
C ARG A 50 5.85 -16.14 -21.88
N SER A 51 6.29 -15.15 -21.11
CA SER A 51 6.42 -13.76 -21.53
C SER A 51 7.81 -13.50 -22.10
N SER A 52 8.02 -12.36 -22.75
CA SER A 52 9.26 -12.01 -23.46
C SER A 52 10.52 -12.09 -22.59
N ASN A 53 10.41 -11.86 -21.28
CA ASN A 53 11.54 -11.90 -20.34
C ASN A 53 11.23 -12.61 -18.99
N SER A 54 10.08 -13.28 -18.88
CA SER A 54 9.68 -13.98 -17.64
C SER A 54 8.71 -15.12 -17.91
N LEU A 55 8.70 -16.11 -17.03
CA LEU A 55 7.73 -17.20 -17.05
C LEU A 55 6.50 -16.80 -16.24
N ILE A 56 5.30 -17.01 -16.76
CA ILE A 56 4.07 -16.85 -15.99
C ILE A 56 3.79 -18.19 -15.32
N VAL A 57 3.64 -18.18 -14.00
CA VAL A 57 3.49 -19.37 -13.17
C VAL A 57 2.26 -19.27 -12.27
N ARG A 58 1.63 -20.40 -11.96
CA ARG A 58 0.54 -20.50 -10.97
C ARG A 58 0.88 -21.55 -9.92
N THR A 59 0.37 -21.39 -8.71
CA THR A 59 0.55 -22.38 -7.64
C THR A 59 -0.10 -23.69 -8.05
N ARG A 60 0.61 -24.80 -7.85
CA ARG A 60 0.03 -26.13 -8.12
C ARG A 60 -0.98 -26.45 -7.02
N GLN A 61 -2.26 -26.58 -7.38
CA GLN A 61 -3.26 -27.14 -6.47
C GLN A 61 -3.25 -28.67 -6.59
N ASP A 62 -3.20 -29.36 -5.45
CA ASP A 62 -3.21 -30.82 -5.40
C ASP A 62 -4.49 -31.37 -6.05
N GLY A 63 -4.34 -32.09 -7.16
CA GLY A 63 -5.44 -32.77 -7.86
C GLY A 63 -5.88 -32.16 -9.20
N GLU A 64 -5.23 -31.10 -9.69
CA GLU A 64 -5.54 -30.55 -11.03
C GLU A 64 -4.77 -31.32 -12.12
N GLU A 65 -5.46 -32.18 -12.87
CA GLU A 65 -4.96 -32.67 -14.16
C GLU A 65 -4.83 -31.47 -15.10
N VAL A 66 -3.60 -31.16 -15.52
CA VAL A 66 -3.33 -30.13 -16.53
C VAL A 66 -3.85 -30.66 -17.87
N SER A 67 -5.14 -30.41 -18.12
CA SER A 67 -5.77 -30.48 -19.43
C SER A 67 -5.08 -29.45 -20.32
N ILE A 68 -4.03 -29.88 -21.04
CA ILE A 68 -3.49 -29.11 -22.16
C ILE A 68 -4.60 -29.12 -23.21
N ASP A 69 -5.38 -28.04 -23.28
CA ASP A 69 -6.30 -27.84 -24.38
C ASP A 69 -5.44 -27.63 -25.64
N ASP A 70 -5.32 -28.68 -26.47
CA ASP A 70 -4.53 -28.78 -27.72
C ASP A 70 -4.96 -27.77 -28.81
N ARG A 71 -5.64 -26.68 -28.44
CA ARG A 71 -6.23 -25.67 -29.33
C ARG A 71 -5.62 -24.27 -29.22
N ILE A 72 -4.57 -24.07 -28.43
CA ILE A 72 -3.86 -22.78 -28.43
C ILE A 72 -2.87 -22.76 -29.60
N ASP A 73 -3.33 -22.23 -30.73
CA ASP A 73 -2.52 -21.98 -31.91
C ASP A 73 -1.51 -20.86 -31.62
N LEU A 74 -0.26 -21.25 -31.35
CA LEU A 74 0.87 -20.36 -31.00
C LEU A 74 1.38 -19.51 -32.17
N THR A 75 0.75 -19.61 -33.34
CA THR A 75 1.15 -18.87 -34.55
C THR A 75 0.55 -17.46 -34.63
N GLN A 76 -0.40 -17.13 -33.77
CA GLN A 76 -0.98 -15.78 -33.74
C GLN A 76 -0.11 -14.86 -32.85
N PRO A 77 0.38 -13.72 -33.37
CA PRO A 77 0.96 -12.70 -32.52
C PRO A 77 -0.14 -12.23 -31.58
N ILE A 78 -0.01 -12.59 -30.29
CA ILE A 78 -0.95 -12.18 -29.27
C ILE A 78 -0.95 -10.65 -29.27
N ALA A 79 -2.10 -10.06 -29.58
CA ALA A 79 -2.31 -8.62 -29.50
C ALA A 79 -1.80 -8.16 -28.13
N ALA A 80 -1.12 -7.01 -28.08
CA ALA A 80 -0.73 -6.39 -26.83
C ALA A 80 -1.99 -6.00 -26.06
N GLU A 81 -2.62 -6.97 -25.39
CA GLU A 81 -3.81 -6.79 -24.59
C GLU A 81 -3.36 -6.36 -23.20
N ASP A 82 -3.68 -5.09 -22.94
CA ASP A 82 -3.79 -4.36 -21.70
C ASP A 82 -2.94 -4.86 -20.52
N ASP A 83 -1.94 -4.05 -20.20
CA ASP A 83 -1.19 -4.04 -18.95
C ASP A 83 -2.21 -4.04 -17.80
N VAL A 84 -2.59 -5.22 -17.30
CA VAL A 84 -3.44 -5.35 -16.12
C VAL A 84 -2.68 -4.69 -14.99
N ASP A 85 -3.16 -3.53 -14.58
CA ASP A 85 -2.56 -2.66 -13.57
C ASP A 85 -2.61 -3.38 -12.21
N LEU A 86 -1.58 -4.20 -11.93
CA LEU A 86 -1.46 -4.96 -10.71
C LEU A 86 -1.04 -4.02 -9.57
N THR A 87 -1.97 -3.18 -9.13
CA THR A 87 -1.82 -2.41 -7.89
C THR A 87 -2.05 -3.34 -6.70
N ALA A 88 -1.16 -3.28 -5.69
CA ALA A 88 -1.33 -4.07 -4.48
C ALA A 88 -2.68 -3.72 -3.80
N PRO A 89 -3.35 -4.65 -3.09
CA PRO A 89 -4.59 -4.31 -2.42
C PRO A 89 -4.34 -3.23 -1.34
N PRO A 90 -5.28 -2.30 -1.10
CA PRO A 90 -5.06 -1.17 -0.22
C PRO A 90 -4.74 -1.59 1.22
N SER A 91 -3.76 -0.94 1.82
CA SER A 91 -3.34 -1.20 3.20
C SER A 91 -4.34 -0.65 4.23
N VAL A 92 -4.18 -1.03 5.50
CA VAL A 92 -5.05 -0.55 6.60
C VAL A 92 -5.01 0.98 6.73
N VAL A 93 -3.86 1.60 6.47
CA VAL A 93 -3.68 3.05 6.56
C VAL A 93 -4.41 3.82 5.46
N GLU A 94 -4.70 3.17 4.33
CA GLU A 94 -5.49 3.74 3.22
C GLU A 94 -7.00 3.60 3.44
N LYS A 95 -7.41 2.62 4.26
CA LYS A 95 -8.82 2.36 4.62
C LYS A 95 -9.33 3.24 5.75
N VAL A 96 -8.50 4.16 6.24
CA VAL A 96 -8.84 5.08 7.32
C VAL A 96 -9.99 5.99 6.89
N ASN A 97 -11.10 5.92 7.63
CA ASN A 97 -12.22 6.85 7.45
C ASN A 97 -12.02 8.07 8.38
N PRO A 98 -11.81 9.27 7.83
CA PRO A 98 -11.61 10.49 8.61
C PRO A 98 -12.74 10.78 9.61
N LEU A 99 -13.98 10.42 9.25
CA LEU A 99 -15.16 10.70 10.06
C LEU A 99 -15.20 9.85 11.34
N TYR A 100 -14.84 8.56 11.25
CA TYR A 100 -14.82 7.69 12.44
C TYR A 100 -13.70 8.09 13.40
N TRP A 101 -12.54 8.47 12.85
CA TRP A 101 -11.42 8.98 13.66
C TRP A 101 -11.73 10.32 14.33
N SER A 102 -12.37 11.25 13.61
CA SER A 102 -12.79 12.51 14.22
C SER A 102 -13.85 12.32 15.30
N MET A 103 -14.75 11.34 15.13
CA MET A 103 -15.76 11.01 16.14
C MET A 103 -15.11 10.43 17.39
N GLY A 104 -14.14 9.52 17.22
CA GLY A 104 -13.32 9.01 18.32
C GLY A 104 -12.55 10.14 19.04
N LEU A 105 -11.92 11.04 18.28
CA LEU A 105 -11.24 12.22 18.84
C LEU A 105 -12.21 13.13 19.61
N ALA A 106 -13.41 13.38 19.07
CA ALA A 106 -14.46 14.16 19.74
C ALA A 106 -14.85 13.54 21.09
N CYS A 107 -15.05 12.22 21.12
CA CYS A 107 -15.38 11.50 22.34
C CYS A 107 -14.26 11.61 23.39
N VAL A 108 -13.00 11.46 22.98
CA VAL A 108 -11.84 11.57 23.87
C VAL A 108 -11.70 12.99 24.42
N VAL A 109 -11.69 13.99 23.54
CA VAL A 109 -11.54 15.41 23.92
C VAL A 109 -12.70 15.88 24.78
N GLY A 110 -13.93 15.50 24.43
CA GLY A 110 -15.12 15.80 25.23
C GLY A 110 -15.08 15.16 26.63
N SER A 111 -14.63 13.90 26.72
CA SER A 111 -14.45 13.22 28.01
C SER A 111 -13.39 13.90 28.89
N ILE A 112 -12.28 14.33 28.29
CA ILE A 112 -11.21 15.06 29.00
C ILE A 112 -11.73 16.42 29.48
N ALA A 113 -12.44 17.17 28.63
CA ALA A 113 -13.00 18.47 29.00
C ALA A 113 -14.01 18.34 30.16
N MET A 114 -14.88 17.32 30.11
CA MET A 114 -15.81 17.04 31.22
C MET A 114 -15.07 16.67 32.51
N TRP A 115 -14.03 15.84 32.43
CA TRP A 115 -13.25 15.45 33.60
C TRP A 115 -12.47 16.60 34.23
N MET A 116 -11.97 17.54 33.41
CA MET A 116 -11.27 18.73 33.86
C MET A 116 -12.21 19.86 34.30
N GLY A 117 -13.53 19.70 34.15
CA GLY A 117 -14.53 20.73 34.47
C GLY A 117 -14.45 21.95 33.54
N THR A 118 -13.84 21.80 32.36
CA THR A 118 -13.68 22.89 31.40
C THR A 118 -15.02 23.19 30.73
N PRO A 119 -15.46 24.46 30.67
CA PRO A 119 -16.68 24.82 29.96
C PRO A 119 -16.56 24.47 28.48
N ILE A 120 -17.63 23.93 27.89
CA ILE A 120 -17.67 23.62 26.46
C ILE A 120 -17.68 24.94 25.70
N ASP A 121 -16.54 25.30 25.13
CA ASP A 121 -16.35 26.48 24.31
C ASP A 121 -16.25 26.13 22.82
N PHE A 122 -16.17 27.16 21.97
CA PHE A 122 -16.00 26.98 20.54
C PHE A 122 -14.68 26.25 20.19
N GLY A 123 -13.65 26.37 21.04
CA GLY A 123 -12.37 25.69 20.87
C GLY A 123 -12.51 24.17 20.92
N ILE A 124 -13.32 23.63 21.85
CA ILE A 124 -13.59 22.20 21.96
C ILE A 124 -14.35 21.66 20.74
N ILE A 125 -15.30 22.43 20.22
CA ILE A 125 -16.05 22.06 19.00
C ILE A 125 -15.16 22.12 17.76
N LEU A 126 -14.16 22.99 17.74
CA LEU A 126 -13.22 23.12 16.63
C LEU A 126 -12.32 21.87 16.49
N VAL A 127 -11.95 21.23 17.60
CA VAL A 127 -11.06 20.05 17.60
C VAL A 127 -11.56 18.93 16.67
N PRO A 128 -12.80 18.43 16.76
CA PRO A 128 -13.28 17.39 15.85
C PRO A 128 -13.37 17.85 14.40
N ILE A 129 -13.72 19.11 14.13
CA ILE A 129 -13.75 19.67 12.77
C ILE A 129 -12.34 19.66 12.16
N CYS A 130 -11.35 20.14 12.91
CA CYS A 130 -9.94 20.10 12.53
C CYS A 130 -9.40 18.67 12.44
N GLY A 131 -9.93 17.75 13.24
CA GLY A 131 -9.68 16.31 13.13
C GLY A 131 -10.17 15.72 11.80
N VAL A 132 -11.38 16.07 11.35
CA VAL A 132 -11.88 15.69 10.02
C VAL A 132 -10.98 16.24 8.93
N LEU A 133 -10.67 17.54 8.97
CA LEU A 133 -9.84 18.19 7.96
C LEU A 133 -8.46 17.53 7.85
N SER A 134 -7.84 17.24 8.99
CA SER A 134 -6.54 16.56 9.05
C SER A 134 -6.62 15.13 8.55
N GLY A 135 -7.70 14.40 8.87
CA GLY A 135 -7.93 13.06 8.32
C GLY A 135 -8.13 13.07 6.79
N VAL A 136 -8.76 14.10 6.25
CA VAL A 136 -8.89 14.29 4.78
C VAL A 136 -7.53 14.54 4.15
N ILE A 137 -6.71 15.43 4.71
CA ILE A 137 -5.34 15.71 4.24
C ILE A 137 -4.51 14.41 4.28
N TYR A 138 -4.55 13.71 5.40
CA TYR A 138 -3.88 12.42 5.56
C TYR A 138 -4.28 11.42 4.48
N ARG A 139 -5.59 11.21 4.28
CA ARG A 139 -6.07 10.24 3.29
C ARG A 139 -5.64 10.61 1.87
N TRP A 140 -5.65 11.90 1.53
CA TRP A 140 -5.20 12.39 0.24
C TRP A 140 -3.71 12.11 0.03
N THR A 141 -2.87 12.42 1.02
CA THR A 141 -1.42 12.16 0.93
C THR A 141 -1.09 10.66 0.85
N ILE A 142 -1.74 9.82 1.66
CA ILE A 142 -1.51 8.38 1.62
C ILE A 142 -2.03 7.77 0.31
N GLY A 143 -3.15 8.25 -0.23
CA GLY A 143 -3.65 7.85 -1.55
C GLY A 143 -2.66 8.15 -2.68
N SER A 144 -1.99 9.31 -2.62
CA SER A 144 -0.97 9.67 -3.62
C SER A 144 0.27 8.77 -3.60
N ALA A 145 0.52 8.04 -2.50
CA ALA A 145 1.63 7.10 -2.42
C ALA A 145 1.45 5.90 -3.37
N ALA A 146 0.22 5.39 -3.50
CA ALA A 146 -0.12 4.31 -4.42
C ALA A 146 0.03 4.74 -5.90
N GLU A 147 -0.23 6.01 -6.20
CA GLU A 147 -0.05 6.59 -7.54
C GLU A 147 1.44 6.83 -7.86
N SER A 148 2.27 7.07 -6.85
CA SER A 148 3.71 7.36 -7.04
C SER A 148 4.59 6.12 -7.24
N THR A 149 4.16 4.95 -6.78
CA THR A 149 4.94 3.72 -6.93
C THR A 149 4.86 3.14 -8.33
N ALA A 150 5.97 2.59 -8.83
CA ALA A 150 6.00 1.96 -10.14
C ALA A 150 4.99 0.79 -10.21
N PRO A 151 4.39 0.52 -11.39
CA PRO A 151 3.58 -0.67 -11.58
C PRO A 151 4.41 -1.88 -11.16
N ARG A 152 3.90 -2.69 -10.23
CA ARG A 152 4.51 -3.92 -9.69
C ARG A 152 5.39 -3.76 -8.43
N GLU A 153 5.47 -2.58 -7.81
CA GLU A 153 6.09 -2.39 -6.48
C GLU A 153 5.06 -2.43 -5.32
N ASP A 154 5.46 -2.95 -4.16
CA ASP A 154 4.60 -2.97 -2.97
C ASP A 154 4.54 -1.58 -2.31
N HIS A 155 3.56 -0.77 -2.73
CA HIS A 155 3.31 0.56 -2.18
C HIS A 155 2.92 0.58 -0.71
N ARG A 156 2.54 -0.56 -0.11
CA ARG A 156 2.06 -0.61 1.27
C ARG A 156 3.13 -0.22 2.26
N THR A 157 4.39 -0.56 1.97
CA THR A 157 5.52 -0.20 2.83
C THR A 157 5.74 1.31 2.82
N LEU A 158 5.70 1.92 1.63
CA LEU A 158 5.77 3.37 1.47
C LEU A 158 4.57 4.06 2.13
N ALA A 159 3.35 3.59 1.86
CA ALA A 159 2.12 4.12 2.46
C ALA A 159 2.16 4.07 4.00
N ARG A 160 2.66 2.98 4.60
CA ARG A 160 2.85 2.88 6.06
C ARG A 160 3.91 3.84 6.57
N ALA A 161 5.04 3.97 5.88
CA ALA A 161 6.11 4.88 6.28
C ALA A 161 5.63 6.34 6.29
N LEU A 162 4.95 6.77 5.22
CA LEU A 162 4.35 8.09 5.11
C LEU A 162 3.27 8.30 6.18
N ALA A 163 2.43 7.29 6.42
CA ALA A 163 1.41 7.33 7.46
C ALA A 163 2.02 7.60 8.85
N TYR A 164 3.07 6.87 9.24
CA TYR A 164 3.72 7.08 10.53
C TYR A 164 4.41 8.44 10.63
N ALA A 165 5.06 8.90 9.56
CA ALA A 165 5.66 10.22 9.52
C ALA A 165 4.60 11.33 9.69
N MET A 166 3.48 11.23 8.98
CA MET A 166 2.38 12.18 9.10
C MET A 166 1.77 12.16 10.50
N ILE A 167 1.46 10.98 11.07
CA ILE A 167 0.93 10.86 12.42
C ILE A 167 1.89 11.49 13.45
N GLY A 168 3.19 11.23 13.32
CA GLY A 168 4.20 11.84 14.18
C GLY A 168 4.18 13.37 14.11
N MET A 169 4.11 13.94 12.90
CA MET A 169 4.04 15.39 12.70
C MET A 169 2.72 16.00 13.17
N THR A 170 1.59 15.32 12.99
CA THR A 170 0.27 15.74 13.51
C THR A 170 0.27 15.79 15.03
N ILE A 171 0.81 14.76 15.69
CA ILE A 171 0.93 14.71 17.16
C ILE A 171 1.87 15.81 17.66
N ALA A 172 3.02 15.99 17.01
CA ALA A 172 3.97 17.06 17.36
C ALA A 172 3.32 18.45 17.20
N GLY A 173 2.61 18.70 16.10
CA GLY A 173 1.89 19.96 15.87
C GLY A 173 0.81 20.23 16.92
N ALA A 174 0.01 19.21 17.26
CA ALA A 174 -1.00 19.32 18.32
C ALA A 174 -0.35 19.62 19.69
N PHE A 175 0.76 18.95 20.01
CA PHE A 175 1.50 19.17 21.26
C PHE A 175 2.09 20.59 21.33
N PHE A 176 2.71 21.08 20.25
CA PHE A 176 3.21 22.44 20.16
C PHE A 176 2.09 23.48 20.33
N GLY A 177 0.94 23.27 19.69
CA GLY A 177 -0.23 24.15 19.83
C GLY A 177 -0.69 24.27 21.27
N VAL A 178 -0.80 23.14 21.98
CA VAL A 178 -1.17 23.11 23.40
C VAL A 178 -0.07 23.73 24.28
N ALA A 179 1.20 23.40 24.05
CA ALA A 179 2.30 23.86 24.87
C ALA A 179 2.49 25.39 24.84
N ILE A 180 2.21 26.03 23.70
CA ILE A 180 2.41 27.48 23.53
C ILE A 180 1.22 28.29 24.07
N PHE A 181 -0.01 27.87 23.77
CA PHE A 181 -1.19 28.70 24.02
C PHE A 181 -2.18 28.11 25.04
N GLY A 182 -1.99 26.86 25.45
CA GLY A 182 -2.73 26.22 26.55
C GLY A 182 -4.22 26.02 26.31
N ASN A 183 -4.71 26.11 25.06
CA ASN A 183 -6.14 26.05 24.76
C ASN A 183 -6.47 25.12 23.58
N PHE A 184 -7.74 24.71 23.50
CA PHE A 184 -8.25 23.77 22.49
C PHE A 184 -8.25 24.35 21.06
N ALA A 185 -8.35 25.67 20.90
CA ALA A 185 -8.23 26.30 19.59
C ALA A 185 -6.81 26.15 19.03
N ALA A 186 -5.79 26.32 19.87
CA ALA A 186 -4.40 26.11 19.49
C ALA A 186 -4.07 24.64 19.25
N LEU A 187 -4.68 23.72 20.00
CA LEU A 187 -4.64 22.28 19.68
C LEU A 187 -5.17 22.04 18.26
N SER A 188 -6.32 22.63 17.92
CA SER A 188 -6.97 22.45 16.61
C SER A 188 -6.11 22.97 15.46
N ILE A 189 -5.55 24.17 15.61
CA ILE A 189 -4.62 24.76 14.63
C ILE A 189 -3.35 23.93 14.51
N GLY A 190 -2.77 23.51 15.64
CA GLY A 190 -1.57 22.69 15.68
C GLY A 190 -1.77 21.32 15.01
N LEU A 191 -2.94 20.71 15.18
CA LEU A 191 -3.32 19.44 14.56
C LEU A 191 -3.36 19.56 13.02
N VAL A 192 -4.01 20.60 12.51
CA VAL A 192 -4.08 20.86 11.05
C VAL A 192 -2.71 21.22 10.49
N ALA A 193 -2.00 22.17 11.14
CA ALA A 193 -0.70 22.63 10.69
C ALA A 193 0.34 21.51 10.69
N GLY A 194 0.39 20.69 11.75
CA GLY A 194 1.27 19.53 11.83
C GLY A 194 0.99 18.50 10.75
N THR A 195 -0.28 18.24 10.46
CA THR A 195 -0.67 17.32 9.37
C THR A 195 -0.29 17.87 8.00
N PHE A 196 -0.48 19.17 7.77
CA PHE A 196 -0.10 19.83 6.52
C PHE A 196 1.42 19.83 6.31
N PHE A 197 2.21 20.14 7.33
CA PHE A 197 3.67 20.04 7.28
C PHE A 197 4.14 18.61 7.06
N GLY A 198 3.52 17.63 7.74
CA GLY A 198 3.78 16.21 7.51
C GLY A 198 3.50 15.80 6.07
N ALA A 199 2.38 16.24 5.51
CA ALA A 199 2.03 16.01 4.10
C ALA A 199 3.07 16.61 3.14
N ALA A 200 3.47 17.86 3.37
CA ALA A 200 4.49 18.53 2.56
C ALA A 200 5.85 17.82 2.61
N MET A 201 6.28 17.38 3.80
CA MET A 201 7.52 16.58 3.94
C MET A 201 7.43 15.24 3.23
N CYS A 202 6.30 14.54 3.36
CA CYS A 202 6.04 13.28 2.66
C CYS A 202 6.13 13.46 1.14
N TRP A 203 5.54 14.54 0.62
CA TRP A 203 5.59 14.89 -0.81
C TRP A 203 7.01 15.19 -1.28
N LEU A 204 7.78 15.94 -0.49
CA LEU A 204 9.19 16.22 -0.79
C LEU A 204 10.02 14.94 -0.80
N LEU A 205 9.80 14.01 0.13
CA LEU A 205 10.48 12.72 0.17
C LEU A 205 10.20 11.90 -1.09
N ILE A 206 8.93 11.84 -1.52
CA ILE A 206 8.53 11.16 -2.77
C ILE A 206 9.26 11.78 -3.97
N LEU A 207 9.29 13.11 -4.06
CA LEU A 207 10.02 13.80 -5.13
C LEU A 207 11.52 13.48 -5.14
N PHE A 208 12.16 13.45 -3.97
CA PHE A 208 13.57 13.09 -3.87
C PHE A 208 13.84 11.64 -4.27
N THR A 209 12.94 10.70 -3.93
CA THR A 209 13.12 9.28 -4.30
C THR A 209 12.95 9.02 -5.79
N HIS A 210 12.26 9.87 -6.53
CA HIS A 210 12.08 9.73 -7.99
C HIS A 210 13.08 10.56 -8.83
N ALA A 211 13.84 11.46 -8.20
CA ALA A 211 14.80 12.32 -8.90
C ALA A 211 16.20 11.69 -9.08
N PHE A 212 16.45 10.52 -8.49
CA PHE A 212 17.70 9.76 -8.55
C PHE A 212 17.46 8.34 -9.05
#